data_AF-A0A5S6QQC8-F1
#
_entry.id   AF-A0A5S6QQC8-F1
#
_cell.length_a   1.000
_cell.length_b   1.000
_cell.length_c   1.000
_cell.angle_alpha   90.00
_cell.angle_beta   90.00
_cell.angle_gamma   90.00
#
_symmetry.space_group_name_H-M   'P 1'
#
loop_
_entity.id
_entity.type
_entity.pdbx_description
1 polymer ?
#
loop_
_entity_poly.entity_id
_entity_poly.type
_entity_poly.pdbx_seq_one_letter_code
_entity_poly.pdbx_strand_id
1 'polypeptide(L)'
;MEHLLPIIFLSYSYCVFLQAAKTTQPMAVPERVPVPEEFTDWKISFLSYHPSYWIAPCSFGQCDPDTTFLIAKKFNKKDGEVDRRMARRITMHRPKYDVSQGLPLNPSGRTGLAGRGYLPRWGPSHLVKVVLIKKRHKKMAYLKLRDGLTLQDDVFSTFVANLSSKKLSERVTYAIRKSPKLCSRGDIAKKVLHKAEHYAIKVAAESIPSPLDTDNAWVELSIYVIPCAKVRIFCEAVMKDKAIAAKYEWSTGTDTKSYLSSIQSLEKMGGTAKDGRQNDQLAMRHSHWDSAVWNTGRTVLAIAGIALYGLGVGLALSGLPVVGLSIIAATSIITLIVSLIYYIVRVARR
;
A
#
# COMPACT_ATOMS: atom_id res chain seq x y z
N MET A 1 -17.41 16.56 0.82
CA MET A 1 -16.72 15.80 -0.24
C MET A 1 -15.22 15.90 -0.07
N GLU A 2 -14.68 17.08 0.26
CA GLU A 2 -13.25 17.32 0.45
C GLU A 2 -12.56 16.34 1.43
N HIS A 3 -13.22 15.94 2.51
CA HIS A 3 -12.62 14.99 3.46
C HIS A 3 -12.71 13.52 3.05
N LEU A 4 -13.54 13.12 2.07
CA LEU A 4 -13.72 11.70 1.67
C LEU A 4 -12.66 11.17 0.70
N LEU A 5 -11.81 12.06 0.19
CA LEU A 5 -10.93 11.85 -0.96
C LEU A 5 -9.50 11.41 -0.57
N PRO A 6 -8.86 12.02 0.45
CA PRO A 6 -7.58 11.56 0.97
C PRO A 6 -7.69 10.17 1.60
N ILE A 7 -8.88 9.84 2.13
CA ILE A 7 -9.08 8.61 2.87
C ILE A 7 -9.05 7.35 2.00
N ILE A 8 -9.59 7.45 0.79
CA ILE A 8 -9.60 6.32 -0.15
C ILE A 8 -8.16 6.04 -0.58
N PHE A 9 -7.33 7.10 -0.66
CA PHE A 9 -5.92 7.03 -1.04
C PHE A 9 -5.10 6.26 -0.02
N LEU A 10 -5.40 6.46 1.25
CA LEU A 10 -4.62 5.91 2.34
C LEU A 10 -5.04 4.49 2.75
N SER A 11 -6.34 4.16 2.75
CA SER A 11 -6.77 2.76 2.97
C SER A 11 -6.25 1.83 1.88
N TYR A 12 -6.11 2.38 0.68
CA TYR A 12 -5.67 1.65 -0.49
C TYR A 12 -4.14 1.51 -0.54
N SER A 13 -3.39 2.56 -0.19
CA SER A 13 -1.93 2.44 -0.05
C SER A 13 -1.55 1.40 1.01
N TYR A 14 -2.17 1.43 2.19
CA TYR A 14 -1.94 0.43 3.25
C TYR A 14 -2.30 -0.99 2.80
N CYS A 15 -3.38 -1.16 2.02
CA CYS A 15 -3.70 -2.45 1.41
C CYS A 15 -2.65 -2.90 0.39
N VAL A 16 -2.14 -2.01 -0.46
CA VAL A 16 -1.06 -2.32 -1.41
C VAL A 16 0.21 -2.78 -0.67
N PHE A 17 0.57 -2.10 0.43
CA PHE A 17 1.70 -2.48 1.29
C PHE A 17 1.51 -3.86 1.93
N LEU A 18 0.35 -4.11 2.56
CA LEU A 18 0.06 -5.39 3.21
C LEU A 18 0.02 -6.57 2.24
N GLN A 19 -0.31 -6.32 0.97
CA GLN A 19 -0.48 -7.37 -0.01
C GLN A 19 0.82 -7.89 -0.59
N ALA A 20 1.82 -7.05 -0.86
CA ALA A 20 3.04 -7.63 -1.39
C ALA A 20 3.80 -8.44 -0.32
N ALA A 21 3.55 -8.20 0.97
CA ALA A 21 4.03 -9.05 2.06
C ALA A 21 3.38 -10.46 2.06
N LYS A 22 2.22 -10.64 1.40
CA LYS A 22 1.45 -11.90 1.38
C LYS A 22 1.49 -12.66 0.05
N THR A 23 2.20 -12.17 -0.95
CA THR A 23 2.15 -12.78 -2.28
C THR A 23 2.95 -14.08 -2.32
N THR A 24 2.25 -15.21 -2.26
CA THR A 24 2.78 -16.53 -2.65
C THR A 24 2.98 -16.49 -4.16
N GLN A 25 4.18 -16.16 -4.60
CA GLN A 25 4.52 -16.02 -6.02
C GLN A 25 5.40 -17.18 -6.47
N PRO A 26 5.26 -17.64 -7.73
CA PRO A 26 5.91 -18.86 -8.22
C PRO A 26 7.43 -18.74 -8.38
N MET A 27 8.01 -17.54 -8.24
CA MET A 27 9.45 -17.31 -8.18
C MET A 27 9.81 -16.44 -6.98
N ALA A 28 10.86 -16.84 -6.26
CA ALA A 28 11.40 -16.05 -5.17
C ALA A 28 11.95 -14.72 -5.71
N VAL A 29 11.47 -13.61 -5.14
CA VAL A 29 12.04 -12.28 -5.40
C VAL A 29 13.45 -12.25 -4.82
N PRO A 30 14.46 -11.78 -5.56
CA PRO A 30 15.80 -11.61 -5.02
C PRO A 30 15.77 -10.67 -3.80
N GLU A 31 16.67 -10.92 -2.86
CA GLU A 31 16.85 -10.01 -1.74
C GLU A 31 17.29 -8.63 -2.25
N ARG A 32 16.67 -7.59 -1.70
CA ARG A 32 17.00 -6.20 -2.06
C ARG A 32 18.34 -5.83 -1.44
N VAL A 33 19.20 -5.20 -2.22
CA VAL A 33 20.42 -4.59 -1.69
C VAL A 33 20.02 -3.48 -0.72
N PRO A 34 20.55 -3.46 0.51
CA PRO A 34 20.29 -2.37 1.44
C PRO A 34 20.72 -1.02 0.84
N VAL A 35 19.82 -0.05 0.84
CA VAL A 35 20.08 1.32 0.39
C VAL A 35 20.03 2.20 1.63
N PRO A 36 21.17 2.71 2.12
CA PRO A 36 21.16 3.70 3.19
C PRO A 36 20.40 4.96 2.76
N GLU A 37 19.77 5.64 3.72
CA GLU A 37 18.90 6.80 3.48
C GLU A 37 19.61 7.87 2.64
N GLU A 38 20.86 8.19 2.98
CA GLU A 38 21.70 9.16 2.29
C GLU A 38 22.04 8.80 0.84
N PHE A 39 21.86 7.54 0.43
CA PHE A 39 22.08 7.08 -0.94
C PHE A 39 20.78 6.78 -1.68
N THR A 40 19.62 7.13 -1.13
CA THR A 40 18.33 6.91 -1.79
C THR A 40 18.17 7.78 -3.04
N ASP A 41 18.55 9.06 -2.97
CA ASP A 41 18.46 9.98 -4.11
C ASP A 41 19.46 9.62 -5.21
N TRP A 42 18.95 9.46 -6.44
CA TRP A 42 19.75 9.18 -7.64
C TRP A 42 20.84 10.22 -7.91
N LYS A 43 20.66 11.46 -7.45
CA LYS A 43 21.67 12.53 -7.59
C LYS A 43 22.92 12.29 -6.75
N ILE A 44 22.79 11.48 -5.69
CA ILE A 44 23.91 11.11 -4.83
C ILE A 44 24.60 9.90 -5.44
N SER A 45 25.92 10.02 -5.64
CA SER A 45 26.74 8.94 -6.17
C SER A 45 26.80 7.79 -5.17
N PHE A 46 26.52 6.58 -5.62
CA PHE A 46 26.63 5.36 -4.83
C PHE A 46 27.32 4.28 -5.67
N LEU A 47 28.64 4.35 -5.74
CA LEU A 47 29.45 3.55 -6.68
C LEU A 47 29.34 2.04 -6.46
N SER A 48 29.17 1.60 -5.21
CA SER A 48 28.99 0.19 -4.86
C SER A 48 27.57 -0.33 -5.04
N TYR A 49 26.67 0.50 -5.56
CA TYR A 49 25.27 0.12 -5.77
C TYR A 49 25.11 -0.80 -6.98
N HIS A 50 25.00 -2.09 -6.71
CA HIS A 50 24.78 -3.13 -7.72
C HIS A 50 23.53 -3.96 -7.36
N PRO A 51 22.31 -3.41 -7.56
CA PRO A 51 21.09 -4.12 -7.27
C PRO A 51 20.92 -5.33 -8.20
N SER A 52 20.33 -6.40 -7.68
CA SER A 52 19.91 -7.54 -8.50
C SER A 52 18.95 -7.06 -9.59
N TYR A 53 19.17 -7.48 -10.83
CA TYR A 53 18.23 -7.23 -11.93
C TYR A 53 17.21 -8.34 -11.98
N TRP A 54 15.92 -8.01 -11.88
CA TRP A 54 14.87 -9.00 -11.80
C TRP A 54 13.57 -8.59 -12.49
N ILE A 55 12.96 -9.56 -13.18
CA ILE A 55 11.69 -9.42 -13.88
C ILE A 55 10.84 -10.67 -13.64
N ALA A 56 9.58 -10.47 -13.30
CA ALA A 56 8.61 -11.55 -13.18
C ALA A 56 7.91 -11.82 -14.53
N PRO A 57 7.51 -13.07 -14.79
CA PRO A 57 6.53 -13.39 -15.82
C PRO A 57 5.29 -12.51 -15.70
N CYS A 58 4.74 -12.11 -16.84
CA CYS A 58 3.58 -11.21 -16.86
C CYS A 58 2.35 -11.89 -16.24
N SER A 59 1.85 -11.33 -15.13
CA SER A 59 0.61 -11.75 -14.47
C SER A 59 -0.59 -10.86 -14.82
N PHE A 60 -0.40 -9.90 -15.73
CA PHE A 60 -1.41 -8.95 -16.17
C PHE A 60 -1.85 -9.26 -17.61
N GLY A 61 -3.01 -8.72 -18.02
CA GLY A 61 -3.48 -8.92 -19.40
C GLY A 61 -2.54 -8.38 -20.47
N GLN A 62 -1.66 -7.44 -20.12
CA GLN A 62 -0.59 -6.96 -20.99
C GLN A 62 0.54 -6.35 -20.15
N CYS A 63 1.77 -6.78 -20.39
CA CYS A 63 2.98 -6.17 -19.84
C CYS A 63 3.86 -5.61 -20.94
N ASP A 64 4.77 -4.70 -20.58
CA ASP A 64 5.86 -4.31 -21.46
C ASP A 64 6.86 -5.49 -21.62
N PRO A 65 7.49 -5.63 -22.80
CA PRO A 65 8.48 -6.67 -23.03
C PRO A 65 9.79 -6.39 -22.26
N ASP A 66 10.59 -7.44 -22.09
CA ASP A 66 11.79 -7.46 -21.26
C ASP A 66 13.09 -7.16 -22.04
N THR A 67 12.98 -6.97 -23.36
CA THR A 67 14.11 -6.91 -24.32
C THR A 67 14.55 -5.47 -24.65
N THR A 68 15.66 -5.33 -25.38
CA THR A 68 16.33 -4.08 -25.86
C THR A 68 15.43 -3.03 -26.53
N PHE A 69 14.14 -3.33 -26.76
CA PHE A 69 13.11 -2.40 -27.21
C PHE A 69 12.71 -1.33 -26.18
N LEU A 70 13.35 -1.29 -24.99
CA LEU A 70 13.18 -0.18 -24.04
C LEU A 70 13.65 1.16 -24.61
N ILE A 71 14.68 1.14 -25.48
CA ILE A 71 15.18 2.32 -26.19
C ILE A 71 14.09 2.94 -27.10
N ALA A 72 13.14 2.14 -27.59
CA ALA A 72 12.04 2.62 -28.42
C ALA A 72 10.86 3.21 -27.61
N LYS A 73 10.82 3.03 -26.28
CA LYS A 73 9.71 3.52 -25.46
C LYS A 73 9.77 5.02 -25.28
N LYS A 74 8.61 5.67 -25.45
CA LYS A 74 8.48 7.12 -25.28
C LYS A 74 8.19 7.47 -23.81
N PHE A 75 9.20 7.34 -22.96
CA PHE A 75 9.10 7.74 -21.54
C PHE A 75 8.69 9.21 -21.39
N ASN A 76 8.02 9.52 -20.27
CA ASN A 76 7.41 10.83 -20.01
C ASN A 76 6.46 11.33 -21.12
N LYS A 77 5.91 10.44 -21.96
CA LYS A 77 4.94 10.76 -23.02
C LYS A 77 3.83 9.70 -23.08
N LYS A 78 2.79 9.97 -23.88
CA LYS A 78 1.86 8.92 -24.31
C LYS A 78 2.53 8.11 -25.42
N ASP A 79 2.59 6.80 -25.25
CA ASP A 79 3.25 5.84 -26.13
C ASP A 79 2.19 4.87 -26.68
N GLY A 80 1.52 5.28 -27.76
CA GLY A 80 0.33 4.60 -28.25
C GLY A 80 -0.78 4.59 -27.18
N GLU A 81 -1.26 3.39 -26.85
CA GLU A 81 -2.30 3.18 -25.83
C GLU A 81 -1.78 3.22 -24.39
N VAL A 82 -0.45 3.29 -24.18
CA VAL A 82 0.17 3.32 -22.85
C VAL A 82 0.54 4.76 -22.50
N ASP A 83 -0.02 5.30 -21.41
CA ASP A 83 0.42 6.57 -20.85
C ASP A 83 1.64 6.30 -19.95
N ARG A 84 2.84 6.67 -20.41
CA ARG A 84 4.09 6.49 -19.65
C ARG A 84 4.42 7.71 -18.79
N ARG A 85 3.57 8.73 -18.76
CA ARG A 85 3.78 9.91 -17.92
C ARG A 85 3.34 9.61 -16.50
N MET A 86 3.98 10.23 -15.51
CA MET A 86 3.42 10.23 -14.15
C MET A 86 2.00 10.81 -14.15
N ALA A 87 1.19 10.33 -13.21
CA ALA A 87 -0.17 10.74 -13.00
C ALA A 87 -0.20 12.24 -12.72
N ARG A 88 -1.10 12.95 -13.41
CA ARG A 88 -1.38 14.35 -13.08
C ARG A 88 -1.99 14.40 -11.68
N ARG A 89 -1.30 15.06 -10.75
CA ARG A 89 -1.73 15.27 -9.37
C ARG A 89 -2.96 16.15 -9.30
N ILE A 90 -3.60 16.22 -8.14
CA ILE A 90 -4.76 17.08 -7.91
C ILE A 90 -4.43 18.57 -8.04
N THR A 91 -3.17 18.95 -7.78
CA THR A 91 -2.61 20.31 -7.98
C THR A 91 -2.42 20.67 -9.45
N MET A 92 -2.86 19.83 -10.39
CA MET A 92 -2.66 19.94 -11.83
C MET A 92 -1.20 19.86 -12.29
N HIS A 93 -0.25 19.75 -11.35
CA HIS A 93 1.14 19.45 -11.64
C HIS A 93 1.30 18.02 -12.12
N ARG A 94 2.20 17.82 -13.08
CA ARG A 94 2.58 16.51 -13.61
C ARG A 94 4.10 16.39 -13.50
N PRO A 95 4.61 15.69 -12.49
CA PRO A 95 6.05 15.47 -12.36
C PRO A 95 6.59 14.66 -13.55
N LYS A 96 7.90 14.73 -13.74
CA LYS A 96 8.66 13.88 -14.66
C LYS A 96 9.63 13.06 -13.84
N TYR A 97 9.99 11.90 -14.39
CA TYR A 97 11.06 11.06 -13.86
C TYR A 97 12.24 11.05 -14.81
N ASP A 98 13.42 10.78 -14.27
CA ASP A 98 14.65 10.69 -15.04
C ASP A 98 14.73 9.35 -15.77
N VAL A 99 15.47 9.34 -16.88
CA VAL A 99 15.72 8.14 -17.67
C VAL A 99 17.23 8.02 -17.82
N SER A 100 17.79 6.90 -17.38
CA SER A 100 19.22 6.59 -17.44
C SER A 100 19.43 5.27 -18.18
N GLN A 101 20.36 5.26 -19.14
CA GLN A 101 20.67 4.08 -19.97
C GLN A 101 19.43 3.43 -20.61
N GLY A 102 18.42 4.24 -20.99
CA GLY A 102 17.18 3.76 -21.58
C GLY A 102 16.18 3.15 -20.59
N LEU A 103 16.45 3.23 -19.28
CA LEU A 103 15.55 2.79 -18.22
C LEU A 103 15.03 3.99 -17.41
N PRO A 104 13.75 4.00 -17.03
CA PRO A 104 13.25 5.01 -16.12
C PRO A 104 13.85 4.79 -14.73
N LEU A 105 14.08 5.88 -14.00
CA LEU A 105 14.51 5.85 -12.61
C LEU A 105 13.32 6.18 -11.72
N ASN A 106 13.13 5.37 -10.68
CA ASN A 106 12.07 5.56 -9.71
C ASN A 106 12.22 6.94 -9.04
N PRO A 107 11.20 7.83 -9.13
CA PRO A 107 11.29 9.18 -8.58
C PRO A 107 11.40 9.20 -7.05
N SER A 108 11.09 8.09 -6.37
CA SER A 108 11.29 7.92 -4.93
C SER A 108 12.71 7.47 -4.57
N GLY A 109 13.59 7.22 -5.55
CA GLY A 109 14.99 6.83 -5.32
C GLY A 109 15.29 5.35 -5.54
N ARG A 110 16.49 4.95 -5.14
CA ARG A 110 16.99 3.57 -5.18
C ARG A 110 16.18 2.67 -4.25
N THR A 111 15.82 1.48 -4.72
CA THR A 111 14.94 0.53 -4.01
C THR A 111 15.63 -0.77 -3.62
N GLY A 112 16.89 -0.94 -4.03
CA GLY A 112 17.67 -2.17 -3.83
C GLY A 112 17.38 -3.27 -4.85
N LEU A 113 16.56 -3.02 -5.88
CA LEU A 113 16.17 -4.01 -6.90
C LEU A 113 15.96 -3.32 -8.25
N ALA A 114 16.70 -3.75 -9.27
CA ALA A 114 16.57 -3.26 -10.64
C ALA A 114 15.66 -4.17 -11.48
N GLY A 115 15.26 -3.67 -12.65
CA GLY A 115 14.34 -4.35 -13.55
C GLY A 115 12.89 -3.92 -13.33
N ARG A 116 11.96 -4.55 -14.04
CA ARG A 116 10.52 -4.25 -13.98
C ARG A 116 9.83 -4.89 -12.76
N GLY A 117 10.45 -5.91 -12.18
CA GLY A 117 9.84 -6.73 -11.14
C GLY A 117 8.51 -7.34 -11.58
N TYR A 118 7.50 -7.27 -10.72
CA TYR A 118 6.15 -7.76 -11.02
C TYR A 118 5.31 -6.80 -11.86
N LEU A 119 5.68 -5.52 -11.92
CA LEU A 119 4.78 -4.49 -12.43
C LEU A 119 4.57 -4.61 -13.95
N PRO A 120 3.39 -4.24 -14.49
CA PRO A 120 3.11 -4.43 -15.91
C PRO A 120 3.93 -3.49 -16.81
N ARG A 121 4.45 -2.37 -16.30
CA ARG A 121 5.09 -1.32 -17.12
C ARG A 121 6.46 -0.96 -16.59
N TRP A 122 7.36 -0.61 -17.49
CA TRP A 122 8.57 0.14 -17.15
C TRP A 122 8.19 1.59 -16.81
N GLY A 123 8.63 2.06 -15.66
CA GLY A 123 8.27 3.36 -15.10
C GLY A 123 6.95 3.31 -14.32
N PRO A 124 6.07 4.31 -14.46
CA PRO A 124 4.83 4.36 -13.68
C PRO A 124 3.84 3.29 -14.14
N SER A 125 3.40 2.46 -13.21
CA SER A 125 2.27 1.54 -13.35
C SER A 125 1.05 2.12 -12.66
N HIS A 126 0.11 2.63 -13.47
CA HIS A 126 -1.07 3.32 -12.98
C HIS A 126 -2.11 2.38 -12.41
N LEU A 127 -2.26 2.39 -11.09
CA LEU A 127 -3.27 1.67 -10.34
C LEU A 127 -4.46 2.60 -10.08
N VAL A 128 -5.63 2.24 -10.62
CA VAL A 128 -6.86 2.99 -10.41
C VAL A 128 -7.71 2.33 -9.35
N LYS A 129 -8.23 3.14 -8.43
CA LYS A 129 -9.31 2.75 -7.52
C LYS A 129 -10.53 3.63 -7.75
N VAL A 130 -11.68 3.00 -7.94
CA VAL A 130 -12.97 3.67 -8.07
C VAL A 130 -13.77 3.48 -6.78
N VAL A 131 -14.35 4.56 -6.27
CA VAL A 131 -15.26 4.52 -5.12
C VAL A 131 -16.61 5.07 -5.52
N LEU A 132 -17.64 4.25 -5.28
CA LEU A 132 -19.02 4.66 -5.50
C LEU A 132 -19.54 5.36 -4.25
N ILE A 133 -20.16 6.52 -4.43
CA ILE A 133 -20.80 7.26 -3.34
C ILE A 133 -22.29 7.44 -3.63
N LYS A 134 -23.12 7.35 -2.58
CA LYS A 134 -24.55 7.67 -2.64
C LYS A 134 -24.98 8.48 -1.43
N LYS A 135 -26.01 9.30 -1.62
CA LYS A 135 -26.66 10.03 -0.52
C LYS A 135 -27.80 9.19 0.04
N ARG A 136 -27.85 9.01 1.36
CA ARG A 136 -28.93 8.35 2.10
C ARG A 136 -29.35 9.23 3.27
N HIS A 137 -30.60 9.69 3.30
CA HIS A 137 -31.18 10.54 4.37
C HIS A 137 -30.23 11.63 4.89
N LYS A 138 -29.81 12.54 4.01
CA LYS A 138 -28.86 13.64 4.28
C LYS A 138 -27.42 13.23 4.65
N LYS A 139 -27.11 11.94 4.78
CA LYS A 139 -25.74 11.42 5.00
C LYS A 139 -25.14 10.85 3.70
N MET A 140 -23.82 10.95 3.56
CA MET A 140 -23.10 10.32 2.45
C MET A 140 -22.68 8.91 2.87
N ALA A 141 -22.83 7.94 1.98
CA ALA A 141 -22.30 6.58 2.14
C ALA A 141 -21.40 6.27 0.95
N TYR A 142 -20.32 5.54 1.19
CA TYR A 142 -19.45 5.01 0.15
C TYR A 142 -19.52 3.48 0.14
N LEU A 143 -19.24 2.88 -1.01
CA LEU A 143 -19.20 1.43 -1.15
C LEU A 143 -17.84 0.93 -0.66
N LYS A 144 -17.83 0.19 0.44
CA LYS A 144 -16.64 -0.44 1.02
C LYS A 144 -16.65 -1.94 0.76
N LEU A 145 -15.45 -2.53 0.72
CA LEU A 145 -15.32 -3.98 0.85
C LEU A 145 -15.80 -4.41 2.23
N ARG A 146 -16.37 -5.60 2.31
CA ARG A 146 -16.65 -6.25 3.60
C ARG A 146 -15.35 -6.59 4.33
N ASP A 147 -15.44 -6.64 5.65
CA ASP A 147 -14.31 -6.98 6.51
C ASP A 147 -13.75 -8.38 6.16
N GLY A 148 -12.44 -8.53 6.28
CA GLY A 148 -11.72 -9.76 5.94
C GLY A 148 -11.37 -9.93 4.46
N LEU A 149 -11.90 -9.09 3.56
CA LEU A 149 -11.50 -9.09 2.14
C LEU A 149 -10.29 -8.21 1.88
N THR A 150 -9.54 -8.55 0.85
CA THR A 150 -8.30 -7.85 0.49
C THR A 150 -8.47 -7.00 -0.76
N LEU A 151 -7.46 -6.20 -1.09
CA LEU A 151 -7.44 -5.45 -2.33
C LEU A 151 -7.44 -6.32 -3.61
N GLN A 152 -7.09 -7.61 -3.54
CA GLN A 152 -7.17 -8.52 -4.70
C GLN A 152 -8.62 -8.91 -4.99
N ASP A 153 -9.48 -8.85 -3.97
CA ASP A 153 -10.91 -9.02 -4.09
C ASP A 153 -11.62 -7.78 -4.65
N ASP A 154 -10.90 -6.67 -4.73
CA ASP A 154 -11.46 -5.38 -5.06
C ASP A 154 -11.67 -5.22 -6.57
N VAL A 155 -12.86 -5.52 -7.04
CA VAL A 155 -13.22 -5.37 -8.46
C VAL A 155 -13.22 -3.92 -8.94
N PHE A 156 -13.28 -2.92 -8.05
CA PHE A 156 -13.21 -1.49 -8.41
C PHE A 156 -11.78 -0.98 -8.50
N SER A 157 -10.82 -1.89 -8.52
CA SER A 157 -9.39 -1.61 -8.44
C SER A 157 -8.65 -2.36 -9.53
N THR A 158 -7.85 -1.65 -10.32
CA THR A 158 -7.20 -2.25 -11.49
C THR A 158 -6.03 -1.43 -11.99
N PHE A 159 -5.01 -2.09 -12.54
CA PHE A 159 -3.99 -1.40 -13.32
C PHE A 159 -4.54 -1.04 -14.70
N VAL A 160 -4.28 0.19 -15.14
CA VAL A 160 -4.72 0.69 -16.44
C VAL A 160 -3.52 1.13 -17.28
N ALA A 161 -3.61 0.91 -18.59
CA ALA A 161 -2.61 1.41 -19.53
C ALA A 161 -2.68 2.93 -19.69
N ASN A 162 -3.87 3.53 -19.58
CA ASN A 162 -4.08 4.96 -19.82
C ASN A 162 -5.20 5.52 -18.93
N LEU A 163 -4.81 6.37 -17.98
CA LEU A 163 -5.72 7.03 -17.03
C LEU A 163 -6.79 7.92 -17.67
N SER A 164 -6.56 8.40 -18.90
CA SER A 164 -7.49 9.30 -19.59
C SER A 164 -8.68 8.53 -20.18
N SER A 165 -8.44 7.34 -20.72
CA SER A 165 -9.45 6.57 -21.47
C SER A 165 -10.22 5.59 -20.61
N LYS A 166 -9.61 5.03 -19.56
CA LYS A 166 -10.21 3.93 -18.79
C LYS A 166 -9.87 3.98 -17.30
N LYS A 167 -10.89 3.81 -16.47
CA LYS A 167 -10.86 3.84 -15.00
C LYS A 167 -11.56 2.62 -14.40
N LEU A 168 -12.55 2.07 -15.12
CA LEU A 168 -13.28 0.88 -14.70
C LEU A 168 -12.53 -0.41 -15.07
N SER A 169 -12.56 -1.40 -14.18
CA SER A 169 -12.00 -2.72 -14.44
C SER A 169 -12.82 -3.51 -15.47
N GLU A 170 -12.20 -4.53 -16.07
CA GLU A 170 -12.91 -5.48 -16.93
C GLU A 170 -14.02 -6.22 -16.17
N ARG A 171 -13.80 -6.55 -14.88
CA ARG A 171 -14.83 -7.20 -14.03
C ARG A 171 -16.07 -6.32 -13.87
N VAL A 172 -15.88 -5.02 -13.61
CA VAL A 172 -17.00 -4.07 -13.52
C VAL A 172 -17.68 -3.88 -14.89
N THR A 173 -16.88 -3.77 -15.95
CA THR A 173 -17.38 -3.65 -17.32
C THR A 173 -18.23 -4.85 -17.73
N TYR A 174 -17.76 -6.05 -17.39
CA TYR A 174 -18.46 -7.31 -17.61
C TYR A 174 -19.78 -7.37 -16.82
N ALA A 175 -19.76 -7.03 -15.53
CA ALA A 175 -20.96 -7.00 -14.69
C ALA A 175 -22.06 -6.08 -15.26
N ILE A 176 -21.66 -4.91 -15.79
CA ILE A 176 -22.62 -4.00 -16.46
C ILE A 176 -23.17 -4.61 -17.75
N ARG A 177 -22.29 -5.13 -18.62
CA ARG A 177 -22.70 -5.73 -19.90
C ARG A 177 -23.58 -6.97 -19.71
N LYS A 178 -23.42 -7.71 -18.62
CA LYS A 178 -24.21 -8.90 -18.31
C LYS A 178 -25.40 -8.64 -17.40
N SER A 179 -25.60 -7.40 -16.96
CA SER A 179 -26.76 -7.03 -16.13
C SER A 179 -28.07 -7.37 -16.87
N PRO A 180 -29.09 -7.96 -16.20
CA PRO A 180 -30.33 -8.36 -16.86
C PRO A 180 -31.06 -7.24 -17.61
N LYS A 181 -30.89 -5.98 -17.17
CA LYS A 181 -31.50 -4.81 -17.83
C LYS A 181 -30.76 -4.34 -19.09
N LEU A 182 -29.52 -4.80 -19.28
CA LEU A 182 -28.57 -4.25 -20.26
C LEU A 182 -27.97 -5.33 -21.19
N CYS A 183 -28.10 -6.61 -20.87
CA CYS A 183 -27.46 -7.70 -21.60
C CYS A 183 -27.88 -7.81 -23.08
N SER A 184 -29.14 -7.49 -23.39
CA SER A 184 -29.65 -7.41 -24.76
C SER A 184 -29.53 -6.02 -25.39
N ARG A 185 -28.94 -5.05 -24.68
CA ARG A 185 -28.91 -3.62 -25.06
C ARG A 185 -27.48 -3.08 -25.06
N GLY A 186 -26.63 -3.66 -25.90
CA GLY A 186 -25.18 -3.38 -25.96
C GLY A 186 -24.82 -1.89 -26.05
N ASP A 187 -25.51 -1.15 -26.92
CA ASP A 187 -25.28 0.30 -27.09
C ASP A 187 -25.59 1.10 -25.83
N ILE A 188 -26.60 0.68 -25.08
CA ILE A 188 -26.99 1.33 -23.83
C ILE A 188 -26.00 0.97 -22.74
N ALA A 189 -25.53 -0.28 -22.67
CA ALA A 189 -24.46 -0.67 -21.77
C ALA A 189 -23.20 0.17 -22.01
N LYS A 190 -22.83 0.40 -23.28
CA LYS A 190 -21.71 1.27 -23.67
C LYS A 190 -21.92 2.72 -23.20
N LYS A 191 -23.12 3.28 -23.41
CA LYS A 191 -23.49 4.63 -22.92
C LYS A 191 -23.43 4.73 -21.39
N VAL A 192 -23.89 3.71 -20.67
CA VAL A 192 -23.86 3.65 -19.20
C VAL A 192 -22.42 3.65 -18.68
N LEU A 193 -21.55 2.82 -19.27
CA LEU A 193 -20.12 2.76 -18.92
C LEU A 193 -19.41 4.09 -19.21
N HIS A 194 -19.62 4.64 -20.40
CA HIS A 194 -19.05 5.94 -20.78
C HIS A 194 -19.49 7.04 -19.82
N LYS A 195 -20.78 7.06 -19.44
CA LYS A 195 -21.31 8.04 -18.48
C LYS A 195 -20.64 7.88 -17.10
N ALA A 196 -20.41 6.65 -16.63
CA ALA A 196 -19.70 6.39 -15.38
C ALA A 196 -18.25 6.90 -15.40
N GLU A 197 -17.50 6.60 -16.47
CA GLU A 197 -16.14 7.11 -16.70
C GLU A 197 -16.07 8.64 -16.78
N HIS A 198 -17.07 9.27 -17.41
CA HIS A 198 -17.15 10.72 -17.59
C HIS A 198 -17.42 11.45 -16.27
N TYR A 199 -18.32 10.93 -15.44
CA TYR A 199 -18.62 11.52 -14.12
C TYR A 199 -17.66 11.05 -13.01
N ALA A 200 -16.62 10.28 -13.34
CA ALA A 200 -15.58 9.90 -12.41
C ALA A 200 -14.70 11.10 -12.08
N ILE A 201 -14.82 11.60 -10.86
CA ILE A 201 -14.05 12.76 -10.37
C ILE A 201 -12.74 12.21 -9.83
N LYS A 202 -11.59 12.69 -10.32
CA LYS A 202 -10.29 12.35 -9.72
C LYS A 202 -10.14 13.08 -8.40
N VAL A 203 -9.68 12.38 -7.38
CA VAL A 203 -9.69 12.89 -6.01
C VAL A 203 -8.35 12.77 -5.30
N ALA A 204 -7.52 11.85 -5.78
CA ALA A 204 -6.14 11.70 -5.36
C ALA A 204 -5.35 11.08 -6.53
N ALA A 205 -4.09 11.45 -6.66
CA ALA A 205 -3.17 10.87 -7.62
C ALA A 205 -1.73 11.10 -7.15
N GLU A 206 -1.11 10.09 -6.55
CA GLU A 206 0.29 10.17 -6.11
C GLU A 206 1.00 8.83 -6.32
N SER A 207 2.33 8.88 -6.31
CA SER A 207 3.17 7.71 -6.11
C SER A 207 2.98 7.23 -4.66
N ILE A 208 2.65 5.96 -4.49
CA ILE A 208 2.59 5.34 -3.17
C ILE A 208 3.80 4.42 -3.07
N PRO A 209 4.54 4.40 -1.95
CA PRO A 209 5.57 3.40 -1.82
C PRO A 209 4.88 2.04 -1.88
N SER A 210 5.45 1.16 -2.67
CA SER A 210 4.95 -0.19 -2.83
C SER A 210 6.11 -1.15 -2.69
N PRO A 211 5.94 -2.25 -1.96
CA PRO A 211 6.89 -3.36 -2.02
C PRO A 211 7.07 -3.98 -3.43
N LEU A 212 6.18 -3.66 -4.38
CA LEU A 212 6.35 -4.00 -5.79
C LEU A 212 7.30 -3.05 -6.54
N ASP A 213 7.65 -1.91 -5.95
CA ASP A 213 8.49 -0.90 -6.58
C ASP A 213 9.90 -1.41 -6.76
N THR A 214 10.48 -1.06 -7.89
CA THR A 214 11.88 -1.33 -8.25
C THR A 214 12.52 -0.01 -8.62
N ASP A 215 13.79 -0.03 -8.97
CA ASP A 215 14.49 1.13 -9.49
C ASP A 215 13.91 1.59 -10.82
N ASN A 216 13.23 0.71 -11.57
CA ASN A 216 12.79 0.97 -12.94
C ASN A 216 11.29 0.80 -13.18
N ALA A 217 10.51 0.51 -12.15
CA ALA A 217 9.06 0.44 -12.22
C ALA A 217 8.45 0.69 -10.84
N TRP A 218 7.38 1.49 -10.79
CA TRP A 218 6.71 1.84 -9.53
C TRP A 218 5.19 1.94 -9.68
N VAL A 219 4.47 1.87 -8.56
CA VAL A 219 3.02 2.04 -8.52
C VAL A 219 2.64 3.51 -8.37
N GLU A 220 1.70 3.96 -9.18
CA GLU A 220 1.02 5.24 -8.98
C GLU A 220 -0.47 5.02 -8.78
N LEU A 221 -0.96 5.42 -7.61
CA LEU A 221 -2.36 5.29 -7.27
C LEU A 221 -3.13 6.52 -7.76
N SER A 222 -4.18 6.32 -8.55
CA SER A 222 -5.18 7.34 -8.85
C SER A 222 -6.54 6.91 -8.36
N ILE A 223 -7.19 7.76 -7.56
CA ILE A 223 -8.53 7.48 -7.07
C ILE A 223 -9.54 8.35 -7.76
N TYR A 224 -10.64 7.70 -8.11
CA TYR A 224 -11.81 8.34 -8.65
C TYR A 224 -13.03 8.06 -7.80
N VAL A 225 -13.86 9.09 -7.63
CA VAL A 225 -15.17 8.96 -7.01
C VAL A 225 -16.24 9.08 -8.10
N ILE A 226 -17.16 8.13 -8.11
CA ILE A 226 -18.33 8.13 -8.98
C ILE A 226 -19.59 8.39 -8.13
N PRO A 227 -20.24 9.55 -8.28
CA PRO A 227 -21.50 9.83 -7.59
C PRO A 227 -22.67 9.09 -8.22
N CYS A 228 -23.27 8.14 -7.49
CA CYS A 228 -24.40 7.35 -7.97
C CYS A 228 -25.63 8.20 -8.35
N ALA A 229 -25.77 9.39 -7.77
CA ALA A 229 -26.82 10.34 -8.15
C ALA A 229 -26.70 10.81 -9.62
N LYS A 230 -25.49 10.83 -10.19
CA LYS A 230 -25.26 11.20 -11.60
C LYS A 230 -25.33 10.01 -12.55
N VAL A 231 -25.12 8.79 -12.03
CA VAL A 231 -25.05 7.55 -12.81
C VAL A 231 -25.88 6.40 -12.21
N ARG A 232 -27.15 6.68 -11.91
CA ARG A 232 -28.06 5.75 -11.22
C ARG A 232 -28.10 4.35 -11.84
N ILE A 233 -28.26 4.26 -13.17
CA ILE A 233 -28.32 2.98 -13.89
C ILE A 233 -27.05 2.15 -13.69
N PHE A 234 -25.88 2.79 -13.73
CA PHE A 234 -24.60 2.11 -13.50
C PHE A 234 -24.53 1.53 -12.08
N CYS A 235 -24.79 2.36 -11.05
CA CYS A 235 -24.71 1.91 -9.67
C CYS A 235 -25.75 0.83 -9.31
N GLU A 236 -26.96 0.90 -9.87
CA GLU A 236 -27.96 -0.15 -9.70
C GLU A 236 -27.54 -1.43 -10.42
N ALA A 237 -27.05 -1.33 -11.65
CA ALA A 237 -26.68 -2.49 -12.46
C ALA A 237 -25.48 -3.25 -11.89
N VAL A 238 -24.43 -2.54 -11.44
CA VAL A 238 -23.23 -3.19 -10.88
C VAL A 238 -23.53 -3.92 -9.57
N MET A 239 -24.43 -3.36 -8.74
CA MET A 239 -24.84 -4.00 -7.48
C MET A 239 -25.84 -5.14 -7.67
N LYS A 240 -26.33 -5.38 -8.90
CA LYS A 240 -27.12 -6.59 -9.22
C LYS A 240 -26.26 -7.80 -9.52
N ASP A 241 -24.97 -7.61 -9.78
CA ASP A 241 -24.04 -8.73 -9.89
C ASP A 241 -23.86 -9.37 -8.51
N LYS A 242 -24.21 -10.66 -8.39
CA LYS A 242 -24.20 -11.37 -7.10
C LYS A 242 -22.80 -11.49 -6.52
N ALA A 243 -21.77 -11.68 -7.36
CA ALA A 243 -20.39 -11.85 -6.90
C ALA A 243 -19.83 -10.51 -6.37
N ILE A 244 -20.17 -9.41 -7.01
CA ILE A 244 -19.84 -8.07 -6.50
C ILE A 244 -20.66 -7.78 -5.24
N ALA A 245 -21.98 -7.95 -5.26
CA ALA A 245 -22.82 -7.63 -4.11
C ALA A 245 -22.47 -8.42 -2.84
N ALA A 246 -21.97 -9.65 -2.98
CA ALA A 246 -21.50 -10.46 -1.85
C ALA A 246 -20.27 -9.84 -1.15
N LYS A 247 -19.39 -9.15 -1.88
CA LYS A 247 -18.11 -8.63 -1.36
C LYS A 247 -18.17 -7.20 -0.85
N TYR A 248 -19.22 -6.45 -1.14
CA TYR A 248 -19.30 -5.03 -0.84
C TYR A 248 -20.52 -4.67 0.00
N GLU A 249 -20.38 -3.62 0.79
CA GLU A 249 -21.46 -3.01 1.54
C GLU A 249 -21.34 -1.49 1.60
N TRP A 250 -22.45 -0.84 1.92
CA TRP A 250 -22.47 0.62 2.06
C TRP A 250 -22.03 1.01 3.47
N SER A 251 -21.08 1.94 3.55
CA SER A 251 -20.59 2.47 4.80
C SER A 251 -21.70 3.07 5.67
N THR A 252 -21.53 2.94 6.97
CA THR A 252 -22.39 3.52 8.01
C THR A 252 -21.85 4.86 8.52
N GLY A 253 -22.58 5.49 9.44
CA GLY A 253 -22.14 6.76 10.05
C GLY A 253 -20.92 6.62 10.95
N THR A 254 -20.75 5.49 11.64
CA THR A 254 -19.57 5.17 12.46
C THR A 254 -18.37 4.87 11.58
N ASP A 255 -18.56 4.13 10.49
CA ASP A 255 -17.50 3.93 9.48
C ASP A 255 -16.99 5.27 8.97
N THR A 256 -17.87 6.22 8.72
CA THR A 256 -17.47 7.56 8.25
C THR A 256 -16.58 8.27 9.27
N LYS A 257 -16.90 8.19 10.57
CA LYS A 257 -16.09 8.80 11.65
C LYS A 257 -14.77 8.09 11.90
N SER A 258 -14.77 6.76 11.96
CA SER A 258 -13.56 5.93 12.11
C SER A 258 -12.59 6.17 10.95
N TYR A 259 -13.15 6.23 9.74
CA TYR A 259 -12.43 6.56 8.53
C TYR A 259 -11.83 7.97 8.61
N LEU A 260 -12.59 8.98 9.07
CA LEU A 260 -12.11 10.36 9.31
C LEU A 260 -10.98 10.44 10.34
N SER A 261 -11.06 9.71 11.45
CA SER A 261 -9.99 9.67 12.46
C SER A 261 -8.71 9.02 11.93
N SER A 262 -8.83 7.97 11.11
CA SER A 262 -7.69 7.36 10.44
C SER A 262 -7.03 8.31 9.44
N ILE A 263 -7.79 9.16 8.72
CA ILE A 263 -7.22 10.25 7.91
C ILE A 263 -6.41 11.20 8.77
N GLN A 264 -6.97 11.71 9.87
CA GLN A 264 -6.33 12.78 10.64
C GLN A 264 -5.00 12.31 11.25
N SER A 265 -4.91 11.03 11.61
CA SER A 265 -3.66 10.40 12.02
C SER A 265 -2.63 10.33 10.88
N LEU A 266 -3.07 10.14 9.64
CA LEU A 266 -2.23 10.02 8.44
C LEU A 266 -1.91 11.36 7.76
N GLU A 267 -2.79 12.36 7.84
CA GLU A 267 -2.52 13.75 7.51
C GLU A 267 -1.52 14.35 8.49
N LYS A 268 -1.54 13.94 9.76
CA LYS A 268 -0.45 14.25 10.71
C LYS A 268 0.88 13.59 10.33
N MET A 269 0.84 12.44 9.65
CA MET A 269 2.04 11.79 9.08
C MET A 269 2.50 12.40 7.73
N GLY A 270 1.58 12.99 6.95
CA GLY A 270 1.85 13.62 5.66
C GLY A 270 2.08 15.15 5.72
N GLY A 271 1.57 15.82 6.75
CA GLY A 271 1.80 17.25 7.02
C GLY A 271 3.20 17.52 7.57
N THR A 272 3.82 16.54 8.21
CA THR A 272 5.26 16.51 8.53
C THR A 272 6.12 16.17 7.31
N ALA A 273 5.53 15.71 6.19
CA ALA A 273 6.23 15.35 4.96
C ALA A 273 6.36 16.51 3.94
N LYS A 274 5.87 17.72 4.26
CA LYS A 274 6.11 18.92 3.44
C LYS A 274 7.49 19.54 3.65
N ASP A 275 8.25 19.07 4.63
CA ASP A 275 9.64 19.44 4.84
C ASP A 275 10.53 18.24 4.50
N GLY A 276 11.19 18.29 3.36
CA GLY A 276 11.84 17.16 2.68
C GLY A 276 13.13 16.66 3.34
N ARG A 277 13.12 16.33 4.63
CA ARG A 277 14.34 15.88 5.33
C ARG A 277 14.17 14.91 6.49
N GLN A 278 12.98 14.45 6.86
CA GLN A 278 12.81 13.69 8.13
C GLN A 278 12.05 12.36 8.07
N ASN A 279 11.41 11.99 6.96
CA ASN A 279 10.55 10.79 6.94
C ASN A 279 11.20 9.52 6.37
N ASP A 280 12.36 9.60 5.73
CA ASP A 280 13.16 8.40 5.42
C ASP A 280 13.68 7.75 6.72
N GLN A 281 13.87 8.57 7.77
CA GLN A 281 14.14 8.07 9.11
C GLN A 281 13.02 7.17 9.65
N LEU A 282 11.71 7.41 9.43
CA LEU A 282 10.66 6.70 10.18
C LEU A 282 10.34 5.26 9.72
N ALA A 283 10.59 4.93 8.45
CA ALA A 283 10.39 3.57 7.93
C ALA A 283 11.55 2.63 8.31
N MET A 284 12.79 3.12 8.29
CA MET A 284 13.95 2.39 8.84
C MET A 284 13.98 2.45 10.37
N ARG A 285 13.50 3.53 10.99
CA ARG A 285 13.43 3.67 12.45
C ARG A 285 12.39 2.74 13.05
N HIS A 286 11.38 2.25 12.34
CA HIS A 286 10.50 1.19 12.89
C HIS A 286 11.16 -0.20 12.86
N SER A 287 11.91 -0.58 11.82
CA SER A 287 12.64 -1.86 11.84
C SER A 287 13.82 -1.82 12.83
N HIS A 288 14.47 -0.66 12.96
CA HIS A 288 15.57 -0.44 13.91
C HIS A 288 15.08 -0.12 15.33
N TRP A 289 13.93 0.53 15.56
CA TRP A 289 13.31 0.68 16.90
C TRP A 289 12.72 -0.62 17.39
N ASP A 290 12.07 -1.44 16.56
CA ASP A 290 11.59 -2.74 17.02
C ASP A 290 12.74 -3.69 17.37
N SER A 291 13.95 -3.48 16.84
CA SER A 291 15.16 -4.20 17.23
C SER A 291 15.87 -3.53 18.42
N ALA A 292 15.95 -2.19 18.44
CA ALA A 292 16.64 -1.42 19.48
C ALA A 292 15.82 -1.28 20.77
N VAL A 293 14.50 -1.04 20.74
CA VAL A 293 13.61 -1.08 21.92
C VAL A 293 13.57 -2.49 22.50
N TRP A 294 13.60 -3.51 21.65
CA TRP A 294 13.57 -4.91 22.07
C TRP A 294 14.91 -5.35 22.68
N ASN A 295 16.05 -4.94 22.11
CA ASN A 295 17.36 -5.22 22.69
C ASN A 295 17.65 -4.33 23.92
N THR A 296 17.33 -3.04 23.88
CA THR A 296 17.50 -2.12 25.03
C THR A 296 16.58 -2.53 26.19
N GLY A 297 15.33 -2.89 25.91
CA GLY A 297 14.39 -3.44 26.89
C GLY A 297 14.88 -4.76 27.50
N ARG A 298 15.45 -5.66 26.70
CA ARG A 298 16.07 -6.91 27.18
C ARG A 298 17.25 -6.65 28.12
N THR A 299 18.08 -5.66 27.81
CA THR A 299 19.25 -5.32 28.62
C THR A 299 18.85 -4.67 29.94
N VAL A 300 17.86 -3.76 29.92
CA VAL A 300 17.31 -3.10 31.12
C VAL A 300 16.59 -4.11 32.02
N LEU A 301 15.77 -5.01 31.47
CA LEU A 301 15.09 -6.07 32.24
C LEU A 301 16.08 -7.07 32.85
N ALA A 302 17.15 -7.43 32.14
CA ALA A 302 18.18 -8.31 32.68
C ALA A 302 18.95 -7.65 33.84
N ILE A 303 19.32 -6.38 33.70
CA ILE A 303 20.03 -5.63 34.76
C ILE A 303 19.13 -5.46 35.99
N ALA A 304 17.85 -5.10 35.80
CA ALA A 304 16.88 -4.99 36.89
C ALA A 304 16.63 -6.34 37.57
N GLY A 305 16.56 -7.44 36.79
CA GLY A 305 16.44 -8.80 37.30
C GLY A 305 17.65 -9.22 38.16
N ILE A 306 18.87 -8.93 37.70
CA ILE A 306 20.11 -9.23 38.45
C ILE A 306 20.15 -8.41 39.76
N ALA A 307 19.77 -7.13 39.72
CA ALA A 307 19.73 -6.28 40.91
C ALA A 307 18.71 -6.77 41.95
N LEU A 308 17.50 -7.13 41.51
CA LEU A 308 16.45 -7.66 42.39
C LEU A 308 16.80 -9.04 42.94
N TYR A 309 17.45 -9.89 42.14
CA TYR A 309 17.97 -11.18 42.60
C TYR A 309 19.05 -10.99 43.67
N GLY A 310 20.00 -10.09 43.44
CA GLY A 310 21.04 -9.73 44.42
C GLY A 310 20.46 -9.17 45.72
N LEU A 311 19.41 -8.35 45.64
CA LEU A 311 18.68 -7.83 46.80
C LEU A 311 17.97 -8.95 47.57
N GLY A 312 17.36 -9.91 46.87
CA GLY A 312 16.78 -11.11 47.49
C GLY A 312 17.82 -11.96 48.22
N VAL A 313 18.99 -12.17 47.62
CA VAL A 313 20.12 -12.88 48.26
C VAL A 313 20.63 -12.12 49.49
N GLY A 314 20.80 -10.80 49.39
CA GLY A 314 21.22 -9.96 50.51
C GLY A 314 20.26 -10.04 51.70
N LEU A 315 18.95 -9.93 51.46
CA LEU A 315 17.93 -10.06 52.50
C LEU A 315 17.87 -11.47 53.11
N ALA A 316 18.11 -12.50 52.31
CA ALA A 316 18.15 -13.87 52.81
C ALA A 316 19.33 -14.10 53.76
N LEU A 317 20.49 -13.51 53.45
CA LEU A 317 21.71 -13.60 54.27
C LEU A 317 21.69 -12.66 55.48
N SER A 318 20.95 -11.55 55.42
CA SER A 318 20.86 -10.56 56.50
C SER A 318 19.77 -10.85 57.56
N GLY A 319 19.27 -12.09 57.63
CA GLY A 319 18.33 -12.53 58.66
C GLY A 319 16.85 -12.40 58.31
N LEU A 320 16.48 -12.13 57.04
CA LEU A 320 15.10 -12.16 56.54
C LEU A 320 14.93 -13.21 55.43
N PRO A 321 15.13 -14.52 55.74
CA PRO A 321 15.21 -15.59 54.74
C PRO A 321 13.92 -15.79 53.95
N VAL A 322 12.76 -15.68 54.59
CA VAL A 322 11.45 -15.87 53.94
C VAL A 322 11.20 -14.79 52.88
N VAL A 323 11.54 -13.53 53.20
CA VAL A 323 11.37 -12.39 52.30
C VAL A 323 12.38 -12.47 51.15
N GLY A 324 13.65 -12.76 51.46
CA GLY A 324 14.70 -12.90 50.46
C GLY A 324 14.43 -14.02 49.45
N LEU A 325 14.05 -15.22 49.92
CA LEU A 325 13.71 -16.36 49.06
C LEU A 325 12.47 -16.11 48.19
N SER A 326 11.48 -15.38 48.71
CA SER A 326 10.28 -15.01 47.94
C SER A 326 10.61 -14.09 46.77
N ILE A 327 11.53 -13.14 46.97
CA ILE A 327 12.00 -12.23 45.91
C ILE A 327 12.80 -13.01 44.85
N ILE A 328 13.66 -13.94 45.28
CA ILE A 328 14.43 -14.82 44.37
C ILE A 328 13.50 -15.68 43.50
N ALA A 329 12.48 -16.30 44.10
CA ALA A 329 11.52 -17.12 43.37
C ALA A 329 10.71 -16.29 42.36
N ALA A 330 10.20 -15.13 42.78
CA ALA A 330 9.42 -14.24 41.93
C ALA A 330 10.23 -13.71 40.73
N THR A 331 11.47 -13.27 40.97
CA THR A 331 12.37 -12.78 39.90
C THR A 331 12.72 -13.88 38.90
N SER A 332 12.93 -15.11 39.37
CA SER A 332 13.19 -16.28 38.51
C SER A 332 12.01 -16.62 37.61
N ILE A 333 10.78 -16.63 38.17
CA ILE A 333 9.55 -16.89 37.42
C ILE A 333 9.31 -15.81 36.35
N ILE A 334 9.47 -14.53 36.71
CA ILE A 334 9.29 -13.41 35.77
C ILE A 334 10.28 -13.52 34.61
N THR A 335 11.54 -13.86 34.90
CA THR A 335 12.59 -14.03 33.87
C THR A 335 12.26 -15.17 32.90
N LEU A 336 11.73 -16.28 33.40
CA LEU A 336 11.29 -17.41 32.57
C LEU A 336 10.10 -17.05 31.69
N ILE A 337 9.09 -16.36 32.23
CA ILE A 337 7.90 -15.92 31.48
C ILE A 337 8.32 -14.96 30.35
N VAL A 338 9.16 -13.97 30.66
CA VAL A 338 9.67 -13.02 29.65
C VAL A 338 10.44 -13.75 28.55
N SER A 339 11.27 -14.74 28.93
CA SER A 339 12.03 -15.56 27.97
C SER A 339 11.12 -16.42 27.07
N LEU A 340 10.03 -16.98 27.63
CA LEU A 340 9.05 -17.76 26.89
C LEU A 340 8.24 -16.90 25.91
N ILE A 341 7.76 -15.73 26.35
CA ILE A 341 7.08 -14.76 25.48
C ILE A 341 8.00 -14.36 24.32
N TYR A 342 9.28 -14.11 24.60
CA TYR A 342 10.27 -13.79 23.58
C TYR A 342 10.42 -14.92 22.55
N TYR A 343 10.50 -16.17 23.01
CA TYR A 343 10.61 -17.34 22.15
C TYR A 343 9.39 -17.49 21.24
N ILE A 344 8.18 -17.37 21.80
CA ILE A 344 6.91 -17.46 21.04
C ILE A 344 6.83 -16.36 19.98
N VAL A 345 7.16 -15.12 20.33
CA VAL A 345 7.16 -13.99 19.40
C VAL A 345 8.21 -14.18 18.30
N ARG A 346 9.38 -14.75 18.60
CA ARG A 346 10.42 -15.04 17.61
C ARG A 346 10.01 -16.14 16.63
N VAL A 347 9.32 -17.17 17.11
CA VAL A 347 8.80 -18.26 16.26
C VAL A 347 7.67 -17.75 15.35
N ALA A 348 6.79 -16.88 15.85
CA ALA A 348 5.70 -16.29 15.06
C ALA A 348 6.15 -15.29 13.97
N ARG A 349 7.41 -14.85 14.00
CA ARG A 349 8.01 -13.94 13.01
C ARG A 349 8.84 -14.65 11.93
N ARG A 350 9.08 -15.95 12.05
CA ARG A 350 9.63 -16.80 10.97
C ARG A 350 8.49 -17.43 10.21
#